data_AF-A0A179SVP6-F1
#
_entry.id   AF-A0A179SVP6-F1
#
_cell.length_a   1.000
_cell.length_b   1.000
_cell.length_c   1.000
_cell.angle_alpha   90.00
_cell.angle_beta   90.00
_cell.angle_gamma   90.00
#
_symmetry.space_group_name_H-M   'P 1'
#
loop_
_entity.id
_entity.type
_entity.pdbx_description
1 polymer ?
#
loop_
_entity_poly.entity_id
_entity_poly.type
_entity_poly.pdbx_seq_one_letter_code
_entity_poly.pdbx_strand_id
1 'polypeptide(L)'
;MVKSRQRQQKSELIIHTKINWLRELVISIFSIVVWFYCLGVIIFFISALIDYNDRYISLIKTSFKMTNSDIRSFLFIVFIIWIVFYLGLWSWKLYNKKRFGSLNRRVYPDHSTKEDLLSLKLISKKDFDSLHESNVIIFEKNPIKDLYIR
;
A
#
# COMPACT_ATOMS: atom_id res chain seq x y z
N MET A 1 -10.82 26.55 19.45
CA MET A 1 -10.89 25.11 19.11
C MET A 1 -11.81 24.94 17.92
N VAL A 2 -11.27 24.88 16.71
CA VAL A 2 -12.08 24.67 15.49
C VAL A 2 -12.24 23.17 15.27
N LYS A 3 -13.48 22.71 15.41
CA LYS A 3 -13.89 21.31 15.27
C LYS A 3 -13.54 20.84 13.86
N SER A 4 -12.66 19.84 13.75
CA SER A 4 -12.34 19.12 12.52
C SER A 4 -13.63 18.56 11.92
N ARG A 5 -14.21 19.29 10.97
CA ARG A 5 -15.27 18.77 10.10
C ARG A 5 -14.60 17.71 9.22
N GLN A 6 -14.81 16.43 9.55
CA GLN A 6 -14.56 15.33 8.63
C GLN A 6 -15.22 15.70 7.30
N ARG A 7 -14.40 15.97 6.27
CA ARG A 7 -14.87 16.05 4.89
C ARG A 7 -15.51 14.70 4.61
N GLN A 8 -16.85 14.68 4.54
CA GLN A 8 -17.57 13.58 3.93
C GLN A 8 -16.98 13.40 2.54
N GLN A 9 -16.28 12.29 2.36
CA GLN A 9 -15.77 11.76 1.10
C GLN A 9 -16.99 11.47 0.21
N LYS A 10 -17.54 12.50 -0.44
CA LYS A 10 -18.72 12.41 -1.32
C LYS A 10 -18.37 12.58 -2.81
N SER A 11 -17.09 12.48 -3.14
CA SER A 11 -16.59 12.50 -4.51
C SER A 11 -15.52 11.42 -4.67
N GLU A 12 -15.85 10.18 -4.29
CA GLU A 12 -15.19 9.06 -4.94
C GLU A 12 -15.69 9.06 -6.38
N LEU A 13 -14.78 9.26 -7.34
CA LEU A 13 -15.02 8.88 -8.72
C LEU A 13 -15.40 7.40 -8.70
N ILE A 14 -16.70 7.12 -8.76
CA ILE A 14 -17.20 5.75 -8.91
C ILE A 14 -16.88 5.35 -10.34
N ILE A 15 -15.64 4.93 -10.57
CA ILE A 15 -15.26 4.22 -11.79
C ILE A 15 -15.98 2.87 -11.68
N HIS A 16 -17.20 2.82 -12.22
CA HIS A 16 -17.92 1.56 -12.43
C HIS A 16 -17.15 0.75 -13.47
N THR A 17 -16.09 0.08 -13.02
CA THR A 17 -15.47 -1.00 -13.79
C THR A 17 -16.48 -2.14 -13.81
N LYS A 18 -16.98 -2.52 -14.99
CA LYS A 18 -17.73 -3.77 -15.15
C LYS A 18 -16.82 -4.92 -14.73
N ILE A 19 -17.04 -5.44 -13.52
CA ILE A 19 -16.35 -6.63 -13.04
C ILE A 19 -16.85 -7.79 -13.90
N ASN A 20 -15.93 -8.42 -14.62
CA ASN A 20 -16.26 -9.62 -15.37
C ASN A 20 -16.40 -10.77 -14.37
N TRP A 21 -17.62 -11.21 -14.09
CA TRP A 21 -17.91 -12.19 -13.03
C TRP A 21 -17.17 -13.52 -13.24
N LEU A 22 -16.96 -13.94 -14.49
CA LEU A 22 -16.16 -15.13 -14.81
C LEU A 22 -14.69 -14.96 -14.39
N ARG A 23 -14.10 -13.78 -14.62
CA ARG A 23 -12.73 -13.48 -14.18
C ARG A 23 -12.64 -13.54 -12.65
N GLU A 24 -13.62 -12.97 -11.96
CA GLU A 24 -13.66 -12.94 -10.50
C GLU A 24 -13.79 -14.35 -9.91
N LEU A 25 -14.64 -15.19 -10.50
CA LEU A 25 -14.79 -16.58 -10.09
C LEU A 25 -13.50 -17.38 -10.27
N VAL A 26 -12.80 -17.21 -11.40
CA VAL A 26 -11.50 -17.85 -11.64
C VAL A 26 -10.47 -17.39 -10.60
N ILE A 27 -10.34 -16.08 -10.37
CA ILE A 27 -9.43 -15.53 -9.35
C ILE A 27 -9.74 -16.10 -7.97
N SER A 28 -11.03 -16.19 -7.62
CA SER A 28 -11.46 -16.72 -6.32
C SER A 28 -11.10 -18.20 -6.16
N ILE A 29 -11.33 -19.04 -7.17
CA ILE A 29 -10.95 -20.46 -7.14
C ILE A 29 -9.43 -20.61 -6.96
N PHE A 30 -8.63 -19.89 -7.75
CA PHE A 30 -7.17 -19.93 -7.61
C PHE A 30 -6.71 -19.44 -6.24
N SER A 31 -7.33 -18.38 -5.72
CA SER A 31 -7.06 -17.88 -4.37
C SER A 31 -7.34 -18.95 -3.31
N ILE A 32 -8.48 -19.64 -3.39
CA ILE A 32 -8.85 -20.73 -2.47
C ILE A 32 -7.82 -21.88 -2.53
N VAL A 33 -7.38 -22.27 -3.73
CA VAL A 33 -6.35 -23.31 -3.89
C VAL A 33 -5.04 -22.89 -3.22
N VAL A 34 -4.62 -21.65 -3.41
CA VAL A 34 -3.42 -21.09 -2.75
C VAL A 34 -3.59 -21.08 -1.23
N TRP A 35 -4.77 -20.73 -0.71
CA TRP A 35 -5.06 -20.77 0.72
C TRP A 35 -4.94 -22.18 1.31
N PHE A 36 -5.48 -23.20 0.63
CA PHE A 36 -5.32 -24.58 1.07
C PHE A 36 -3.86 -25.02 1.05
N TYR A 37 -3.10 -24.63 0.03
CA TYR A 37 -1.66 -24.87 -0.02
C TYR A 37 -0.94 -24.21 1.17
N CYS A 38 -1.19 -22.93 1.43
CA CYS A 38 -0.61 -22.19 2.55
C CYS A 38 -0.96 -22.86 3.89
N LEU A 39 -2.21 -23.30 4.06
CA LEU A 39 -2.65 -24.01 5.26
C LEU A 39 -1.90 -25.34 5.43
N GLY A 40 -1.69 -26.09 4.35
CA GLY A 40 -0.87 -27.30 4.37
C GLY A 40 0.58 -27.04 4.79
N VAL A 41 1.19 -25.97 4.25
CA VAL A 41 2.55 -25.54 4.64
C VAL A 41 2.60 -25.15 6.13
N ILE A 42 1.60 -24.43 6.64
CA ILE A 42 1.51 -24.07 8.06
C ILE A 42 1.42 -25.33 8.92
N ILE A 43 0.55 -26.28 8.58
CA ILE A 43 0.43 -27.56 9.30
C ILE A 43 1.76 -28.33 9.29
N PHE A 44 2.47 -28.34 8.15
CA PHE A 44 3.78 -28.98 8.05
C PHE A 44 4.78 -28.38 9.06
N PHE A 45 4.90 -27.05 9.13
CA PHE A 45 5.80 -26.40 10.09
C PHE A 45 5.35 -26.62 11.55
N ILE A 46 4.05 -26.49 11.85
CA ILE A 46 3.52 -26.75 13.19
C ILE A 46 3.81 -28.18 13.61
N SER A 47 3.61 -29.15 12.73
CA SER A 47 3.85 -30.57 13.02
C SER A 47 5.29 -30.83 13.47
N ALA A 48 6.27 -30.14 12.87
CA ALA A 48 7.66 -30.25 13.27
C ALA A 48 7.92 -29.64 14.66
N LEU A 49 7.22 -28.55 15.02
CA LEU A 49 7.34 -27.92 16.34
C LEU A 49 6.83 -28.83 17.47
N ILE A 50 5.70 -29.51 17.26
CA ILE A 50 5.09 -30.41 18.26
C ILE A 50 5.53 -31.87 18.15
N ASP A 51 6.49 -32.17 17.27
CA ASP A 51 7.00 -33.51 16.97
C ASP A 51 5.95 -34.52 16.45
N TYR A 52 4.91 -33.98 15.79
CA TYR A 52 3.84 -34.77 15.20
C TYR A 52 4.26 -35.31 13.83
N ASN A 53 4.23 -36.63 13.68
CA ASN A 53 4.68 -37.35 12.49
C ASN A 53 3.56 -38.27 11.95
N ASP A 54 2.58 -37.67 11.26
CA ASP A 54 1.60 -38.43 10.48
C ASP A 54 2.20 -38.96 9.17
N ARG A 55 1.56 -39.97 8.55
CA ARG A 55 2.01 -40.63 7.31
C ARG A 55 2.25 -39.61 6.19
N TYR A 56 1.33 -38.68 5.95
CA TYR A 56 1.46 -37.70 4.87
C TYR A 56 2.59 -36.69 5.12
N ILE A 57 2.70 -36.21 6.36
CA ILE A 57 3.74 -35.27 6.77
C ILE A 57 5.12 -35.94 6.70
N SER A 58 5.22 -37.21 7.08
CA SER A 58 6.46 -37.98 7.03
C SER A 58 6.93 -38.24 5.60
N LEU A 59 6.00 -38.47 4.66
CA LEU A 59 6.31 -38.57 3.22
C LEU A 59 6.90 -37.27 2.68
N ILE A 60 6.33 -36.12 3.05
CA ILE A 60 6.85 -34.81 2.66
C ILE A 60 8.27 -34.61 3.24
N LYS A 61 8.45 -34.84 4.55
CA LYS A 61 9.77 -34.74 5.22
C LYS A 61 10.82 -35.61 4.52
N THR A 62 10.46 -36.85 4.18
CA THR A 62 11.34 -37.79 3.48
C THR A 62 11.67 -37.33 2.06
N SER A 63 10.69 -36.82 1.32
CA SER A 63 10.86 -36.32 -0.05
C SER A 63 11.84 -35.14 -0.09
N PHE A 64 11.79 -34.27 0.92
CA PHE A 64 12.72 -33.15 1.07
C PHE A 64 14.00 -33.50 1.82
N LYS A 65 14.15 -34.76 2.27
CA LYS A 65 15.27 -35.22 3.12
C LYS A 65 15.49 -34.35 4.36
N MET A 66 14.39 -33.92 4.98
CA MET A 66 14.39 -33.05 6.16
C MET A 66 13.94 -33.82 7.40
N THR A 67 14.56 -33.52 8.53
CA THR A 67 14.13 -33.96 9.86
C THR A 67 13.35 -32.87 10.58
N ASN A 68 12.67 -33.23 11.68
CA ASN A 68 12.04 -32.24 12.56
C ASN A 68 13.06 -31.24 13.13
N SER A 69 14.29 -31.70 13.38
CA SER A 69 15.38 -30.83 13.83
C SER A 69 15.73 -29.78 12.78
N ASP A 70 15.84 -30.16 11.51
CA ASP A 70 16.18 -29.22 10.42
C ASP A 70 15.11 -28.13 10.27
N ILE A 71 13.83 -28.54 10.35
CA ILE A 71 12.70 -27.61 10.26
C ILE A 71 12.69 -26.65 11.46
N ARG A 72 12.93 -27.14 12.68
CA ARG A 72 13.03 -26.30 13.89
C ARG A 72 14.20 -25.31 13.79
N SER A 73 15.38 -25.78 13.35
CA SER A 73 16.55 -24.93 13.13
C SER A 73 16.27 -23.84 12.11
N PHE A 74 15.62 -24.19 11.00
CA PHE A 74 15.19 -23.22 9.99
C PHE A 74 14.25 -22.16 10.57
N LEU A 75 13.20 -22.58 11.29
CA LEU A 75 12.26 -21.66 11.93
C LEU A 75 12.97 -20.72 12.92
N PHE A 76 13.92 -21.25 13.70
CA PHE A 76 14.71 -20.47 14.64
C PHE A 76 15.58 -19.41 13.93
N ILE A 77 16.25 -19.78 12.84
CA ILE A 77 17.05 -18.84 12.02
C ILE A 77 16.16 -17.73 11.45
N VAL A 78 15.03 -18.09 10.85
CA VAL A 78 14.07 -17.13 10.30
C VAL A 78 13.57 -16.18 11.39
N PHE A 79 13.27 -16.70 12.58
CA PHE A 79 12.84 -15.90 13.71
C PHE A 79 13.93 -14.93 14.19
N ILE A 80 15.19 -15.35 14.26
CA ILE A 80 16.32 -14.46 14.58
C ILE A 80 16.45 -13.35 13.54
N ILE A 81 16.42 -13.69 12.26
CA ILE A 81 16.50 -12.72 11.17
C ILE A 81 15.36 -11.71 11.30
N TRP A 82 14.13 -12.18 11.55
CA TRP A 82 12.98 -11.32 11.78
C TRP A 82 13.18 -10.36 12.96
N ILE A 83 13.71 -10.85 14.10
CA ILE A 83 14.04 -9.99 15.25
C ILE A 83 15.05 -8.91 14.86
N VAL A 84 16.11 -9.26 14.14
CA VAL A 84 17.13 -8.29 13.70
C VAL A 84 16.52 -7.19 12.86
N PHE A 85 15.68 -7.54 11.88
CA PHE A 85 14.98 -6.54 11.06
C PHE A 85 13.97 -5.73 11.87
N TYR A 86 13.20 -6.37 12.74
CA TYR A 86 12.24 -5.68 13.60
C TYR A 86 12.94 -4.64 14.49
N LEU A 87 14.01 -5.03 15.18
CA LEU A 87 14.79 -4.13 16.03
C LEU A 87 15.48 -3.02 15.21
N GLY A 88 15.96 -3.34 14.01
CA GLY A 88 16.51 -2.35 13.07
C GLY A 88 15.48 -1.30 12.67
N LEU A 89 14.29 -1.72 12.24
CA LEU A 89 13.19 -0.83 11.86
C LEU A 89 12.65 -0.05 13.07
N TRP A 90 12.57 -0.69 14.23
CA TRP A 90 12.13 -0.02 15.45
C TRP A 90 13.12 1.04 15.89
N SER A 91 14.42 0.73 15.88
CA SER A 91 15.50 1.68 16.11
C SER A 91 15.46 2.83 15.11
N TRP A 92 15.24 2.54 13.82
CA TRP A 92 15.09 3.53 12.77
C TRP A 92 13.91 4.48 13.04
N LYS A 93 12.76 3.94 13.46
CA LYS A 93 11.59 4.72 13.86
C LYS A 93 11.92 5.65 15.04
N LEU A 94 12.59 5.13 16.07
CA LEU A 94 12.99 5.91 17.25
C LEU A 94 13.96 7.02 16.88
N TYR A 95 14.97 6.71 16.07
CA TYR A 95 15.93 7.67 15.55
C TYR A 95 15.26 8.78 14.75
N ASN A 96 14.39 8.44 13.80
CA ASN A 96 13.69 9.44 12.99
C ASN A 96 12.79 10.33 13.84
N LYS A 97 12.08 9.75 14.80
CA LYS A 97 11.26 10.52 15.74
C LYS A 97 12.12 11.46 16.59
N LYS A 98 13.29 11.03 17.05
CA LYS A 98 14.19 11.87 17.87
C LYS A 98 14.88 12.97 17.06
N ARG A 99 15.34 12.66 15.85
CA ARG A 99 16.11 13.59 14.99
C ARG A 99 15.23 14.55 14.20
N PHE A 100 14.09 14.07 13.67
CA PHE A 100 13.21 14.84 12.79
C PHE A 100 11.84 15.13 13.39
N GLY A 101 11.54 14.64 14.61
CA GLY A 101 10.23 14.88 15.24
C GLY A 101 10.01 16.30 15.75
N SER A 102 11.08 17.05 16.04
CA SER A 102 11.00 18.47 16.43
C SER A 102 11.00 19.43 15.24
N LEU A 103 11.31 18.95 14.04
CA LEU A 103 11.15 19.76 12.83
C LEU A 103 9.65 19.88 12.60
N ASN A 104 9.08 21.02 13.00
CA ASN A 104 7.69 21.38 12.75
C ASN A 104 7.36 21.04 11.29
N ARG A 105 6.59 19.97 11.14
CA ARG A 105 6.26 19.32 9.89
C ARG A 105 5.48 20.32 9.04
N ARG A 106 6.17 21.02 8.14
CA ARG A 106 5.64 21.77 7.00
C ARG A 106 4.42 22.63 7.39
N VAL A 107 4.65 23.91 7.68
CA VAL A 107 3.61 24.89 7.37
C VAL A 107 3.31 24.65 5.90
N TYR A 108 2.13 24.09 5.62
CA TYR A 108 1.67 23.99 4.25
C TYR A 108 1.71 25.41 3.71
N PRO A 109 2.26 25.63 2.50
CA PRO A 109 2.18 26.95 1.90
C PRO A 109 0.73 27.41 1.98
N ASP A 110 0.54 28.68 2.33
CA ASP A 110 -0.80 29.25 2.39
C ASP A 110 -1.51 29.03 1.04
N HIS A 111 -2.84 29.06 1.10
CA HIS A 111 -3.65 28.88 -0.11
C HIS A 111 -3.20 29.87 -1.18
N SER A 112 -2.85 29.35 -2.36
CA SER A 112 -2.52 30.17 -3.52
C SER A 112 -3.70 31.07 -3.86
N THR A 113 -3.46 32.38 -3.90
CA THR A 113 -4.47 33.37 -4.27
C THR A 113 -4.71 33.39 -5.77
N LYS A 114 -5.80 34.04 -6.21
CA LYS A 114 -6.07 34.24 -7.65
C LYS A 114 -4.92 34.97 -8.32
N GLU A 115 -4.37 35.95 -7.61
CA GLU A 115 -3.24 36.78 -8.02
C GLU A 115 -1.99 35.93 -8.19
N ASP A 116 -1.69 35.03 -7.25
CA ASP A 116 -0.55 34.12 -7.33
C ASP A 116 -0.66 33.21 -8.56
N LEU A 117 -1.84 32.64 -8.82
CA LEU A 117 -2.06 31.74 -9.95
C LEU A 117 -1.97 32.47 -11.30
N LEU A 118 -2.47 33.70 -11.40
CA LEU A 118 -2.36 34.52 -12.60
C LEU A 118 -0.93 35.04 -12.81
N SER A 119 -0.17 35.27 -11.73
CA SER A 119 1.23 35.73 -11.79
C SER A 119 2.15 34.72 -12.49
N LEU A 120 1.81 33.42 -12.42
CA LEU A 120 2.54 32.35 -13.08
C LEU A 120 2.45 32.42 -14.62
N LYS A 121 1.50 33.20 -15.17
CA LYS A 121 1.24 33.34 -16.62
C LYS A 121 0.99 32.01 -17.35
N LEU A 122 0.66 30.95 -16.61
CA LEU A 122 0.38 29.61 -17.13
C LEU A 122 -1.05 29.47 -17.65
N ILE A 123 -1.98 30.25 -17.11
CA ILE A 123 -3.38 30.24 -17.50
C ILE A 123 -3.84 31.66 -17.81
N SER A 124 -4.72 31.81 -18.80
CA SER A 124 -5.32 33.11 -19.08
C SER A 124 -6.35 33.46 -18.00
N LYS A 125 -6.53 34.77 -17.73
CA LYS A 125 -7.57 35.24 -16.80
C LYS A 125 -8.96 34.73 -17.18
N LYS A 126 -9.25 34.68 -18.49
CA LYS A 126 -10.52 34.21 -19.04
C LYS A 126 -10.77 32.72 -18.75
N ASP A 127 -9.75 31.88 -18.94
CA ASP A 127 -9.86 30.44 -18.69
C ASP A 127 -9.94 30.14 -17.20
N PHE A 128 -9.22 30.91 -16.37
CA PHE A 128 -9.32 30.85 -14.91
C PHE A 128 -10.73 31.20 -14.42
N ASP A 129 -11.31 32.31 -14.90
CA ASP A 129 -12.66 32.74 -14.52
C ASP A 129 -13.69 31.71 -14.97
N SER A 130 -13.53 31.14 -16.18
CA SER A 130 -14.40 30.07 -16.70
C SER A 130 -14.35 28.82 -15.80
N LEU A 131 -13.14 28.37 -15.40
CA LEU A 131 -12.91 27.26 -14.46
C LEU A 131 -13.55 27.50 -13.09
N HIS A 132 -13.60 28.74 -12.63
CA HIS A 132 -14.12 29.07 -11.32
C HIS A 132 -15.65 29.15 -11.29
N GLU A 133 -16.27 29.63 -12.37
CA GLU A 133 -17.71 29.90 -12.42
C GLU A 133 -18.56 28.71 -12.84
N SER A 134 -17.97 27.69 -13.48
CA SER A 134 -18.75 26.58 -14.06
C SER A 134 -18.46 25.24 -13.40
N ASN A 135 -19.52 24.46 -13.18
CA ASN A 135 -19.44 23.13 -12.57
C ASN A 135 -18.93 22.04 -13.54
N VAL A 136 -18.98 22.29 -14.85
CA VAL A 136 -18.52 21.38 -15.90
C VAL A 136 -17.97 22.21 -17.06
N ILE A 137 -16.73 21.93 -17.47
CA ILE A 137 -16.10 22.50 -18.66
C ILE A 137 -15.49 21.38 -19.49
N ILE A 138 -15.71 21.44 -20.79
CA ILE A 138 -15.03 20.60 -21.77
C ILE A 138 -14.01 21.49 -22.47
N PHE A 139 -12.73 21.17 -22.32
CA PHE A 139 -11.65 21.88 -23.01
C PHE A 139 -11.31 21.15 -24.31
N GLU A 140 -11.38 21.85 -25.44
CA GLU A 140 -10.89 21.33 -26.72
C GLU A 140 -9.36 21.31 -26.78
N LYS A 141 -8.69 22.21 -26.03
CA LYS A 141 -7.24 22.34 -25.91
C LYS A 141 -6.85 22.64 -24.47
N ASN A 142 -5.67 22.19 -24.04
CA ASN A 142 -5.20 22.39 -22.67
C ASN A 142 -5.15 23.90 -22.32
N PRO A 143 -5.90 24.36 -21.30
CA PRO A 143 -5.92 25.77 -20.91
C PRO A 143 -4.64 26.20 -20.16
N ILE A 144 -3.81 25.25 -19.75
CA ILE A 144 -2.54 25.49 -19.05
C ILE A 144 -1.40 25.41 -20.06
N LYS A 145 -0.56 26.45 -20.08
CA LYS A 145 0.67 26.51 -20.87
C LYS A 145 1.76 25.71 -20.19
N ASP A 146 2.49 24.91 -20.95
CA ASP A 146 3.68 24.23 -20.45
C ASP A 146 4.82 25.22 -20.24
N LEU A 147 5.52 25.09 -19.10
CA LEU A 147 6.75 25.85 -18.80
C LEU A 147 7.93 25.44 -19.69
N TYR A 148 7.83 24.25 -20.31
CA TYR A 148 8.86 23.69 -21.17
C TYR A 148 8.43 23.83 -22.62
N ILE A 149 8.59 25.04 -23.16
CA ILE A 149 8.65 25.21 -24.61
C ILE A 149 10.09 24.92 -25.01
N ARG A 150 10.30 23.81 -25.73
CA ARG A 150 11.49 23.61 -26.55
C ARG A 150 11.16 24.02 -27.98
#